data_AF-A0A920QHK9-F1
#
_entry.id   AF-A0A920QHK9-F1
#
_cell.length_a   1.000
_cell.length_b   1.000
_cell.length_c   1.000
_cell.angle_alpha   90.00
_cell.angle_beta   90.00
_cell.angle_gamma   90.00
#
_symmetry.space_group_name_H-M   'P 1'
#
loop_
_entity.id
_entity.type
_entity.pdbx_description
1 polymer ?
#
loop_
_entity_poly.entity_id
_entity_poly.type
_entity_poly.pdbx_seq_one_letter_code
_entity_poly.pdbx_strand_id
1 'polypeptide(L)'
;MKHFRILLFLLIFIFISLPAYSAGRLTYYCSTDIPWCELMKKEFEKRTGIRVAMTRASSGETLTKIRAEKSNPKGDVWWGGTGDPHLQAAEEGLSQPYNSPKFKRTA
;
A
#
# COMPACT_ATOMS: atom_id res chain seq x y z
N MET A 1 -28.13 -35.77 -24.80
CA MET A 1 -27.43 -35.76 -23.48
C MET A 1 -25.93 -35.46 -23.56
N LYS A 2 -25.17 -35.90 -24.59
CA LYS A 2 -23.74 -35.60 -24.74
C LYS A 2 -23.46 -34.13 -25.16
N HIS A 3 -24.27 -33.58 -26.07
CA HIS A 3 -24.16 -32.17 -26.49
C HIS A 3 -24.50 -31.17 -25.38
N PHE A 4 -25.44 -31.52 -24.49
CA PHE A 4 -25.79 -30.69 -23.32
C PHE A 4 -24.61 -30.60 -22.32
N ARG A 5 -23.86 -31.69 -22.14
CA ARG A 5 -22.65 -31.71 -21.29
C ARG A 5 -21.52 -30.89 -21.91
N ILE A 6 -21.36 -30.92 -23.23
CA ILE A 6 -20.33 -30.13 -23.94
C ILE A 6 -20.67 -28.63 -23.90
N LEU A 7 -21.95 -28.26 -24.07
CA LEU A 7 -22.40 -26.88 -24.00
C LEU A 7 -22.25 -26.30 -22.58
N LEU A 8 -22.53 -27.10 -21.56
CA LEU A 8 -22.34 -26.73 -20.15
C LEU A 8 -20.86 -26.54 -19.80
N PHE A 9 -19.97 -27.36 -20.34
CA PHE A 9 -18.51 -27.21 -20.16
C PHE A 9 -17.95 -25.95 -20.86
N LEU A 10 -18.46 -25.60 -22.04
CA LEU A 10 -18.07 -24.38 -22.76
C LEU A 10 -18.51 -23.10 -22.03
N LEU A 11 -19.69 -23.11 -21.41
CA LEU A 11 -20.20 -21.98 -20.63
C LEU A 11 -19.40 -21.71 -19.35
N ILE A 12 -18.88 -22.77 -18.70
CA ILE A 12 -18.03 -22.65 -17.51
C ILE A 12 -16.64 -22.08 -17.88
N PHE A 13 -16.13 -22.40 -19.07
CA PHE A 13 -14.81 -21.92 -19.52
C PHE A 13 -14.80 -20.41 -19.82
N ILE A 14 -15.92 -19.84 -20.29
CA ILE A 14 -16.05 -18.40 -20.58
C ILE A 14 -16.02 -17.54 -19.30
N PHE A 15 -16.49 -18.08 -18.16
CA PHE A 15 -16.50 -17.35 -16.88
C PHE A 15 -15.12 -17.22 -16.22
N ILE A 16 -14.15 -18.05 -16.60
CA ILE A 16 -12.78 -18.05 -16.02
C ILE A 16 -11.92 -16.93 -16.62
N SER A 17 -12.31 -16.38 -17.78
CA SER A 17 -11.50 -15.40 -18.53
C SER A 17 -11.78 -13.93 -18.18
N LEU A 18 -12.61 -13.65 -17.18
CA LEU A 18 -12.82 -12.28 -16.73
C LEU A 18 -11.54 -11.76 -16.05
N PRO A 19 -10.92 -10.67 -16.54
CA PRO A 19 -9.79 -10.07 -15.86
C PRO A 19 -10.27 -9.60 -14.49
N ALA A 20 -9.72 -10.19 -13.42
CA ALA A 20 -9.95 -9.71 -12.07
C ALA A 20 -9.33 -8.30 -11.96
N TYR A 21 -10.18 -7.27 -12.04
CA TYR A 21 -9.77 -5.89 -11.81
C TYR A 21 -9.48 -5.75 -10.31
N SER A 22 -8.24 -6.03 -9.91
CA SER A 22 -7.79 -5.76 -8.55
C SER A 22 -7.71 -4.24 -8.39
N ALA A 23 -8.72 -3.64 -7.76
CA ALA A 23 -8.58 -2.30 -7.24
C ALA A 23 -7.48 -2.34 -6.18
N GLY A 24 -6.28 -1.87 -6.54
CA GLY A 24 -5.15 -1.82 -5.63
C GLY A 24 -5.56 -1.18 -4.30
N ARG A 25 -5.14 -1.79 -3.20
CA ARG A 25 -5.25 -1.21 -1.86
C ARG A 25 -3.87 -0.79 -1.39
N LEU A 26 -3.81 0.33 -0.68
CA LEU A 26 -2.59 0.83 -0.05
C LEU A 26 -2.78 0.81 1.47
N THR A 27 -1.85 0.20 2.18
CA THR A 27 -1.74 0.29 3.65
C THR A 27 -0.68 1.32 4.00
N TYR A 28 -1.11 2.34 4.72
CA TYR A 28 -0.39 3.59 4.91
C TYR A 28 -0.19 3.88 6.41
N TYR A 29 1.06 3.97 6.85
CA TYR A 29 1.42 4.42 8.19
C TYR A 29 1.71 5.91 8.19
N CYS A 30 0.93 6.66 8.96
CA CYS A 30 1.09 8.10 9.09
C CYS A 30 1.65 8.48 10.46
N SER A 31 2.66 9.36 10.49
CA SER A 31 3.26 9.83 11.76
C SER A 31 3.21 11.33 11.99
N THR A 32 2.37 12.04 11.23
CA THR A 32 2.07 13.46 11.50
C THR A 32 0.72 13.61 12.23
N ASP A 33 0.18 14.82 12.26
CA ASP A 33 -1.10 15.13 12.85
C ASP A 33 -2.24 14.48 12.07
N ILE A 34 -3.23 13.98 12.79
CA ILE A 34 -4.38 13.25 12.21
C ILE A 34 -5.06 14.02 11.07
N PRO A 35 -5.30 15.35 11.15
CA PRO A 35 -5.91 16.09 10.04
C PRO A 35 -5.11 16.00 8.73
N TRP A 36 -3.78 16.02 8.80
CA TRP A 36 -2.91 15.85 7.63
C TRP A 36 -2.95 14.42 7.10
N CYS A 37 -2.96 13.41 7.99
CA CYS A 37 -3.09 12.01 7.61
C CYS A 37 -4.39 11.74 6.83
N GLU A 38 -5.52 12.24 7.35
CA GLU A 38 -6.85 12.11 6.74
C GLU A 38 -6.94 12.87 5.41
N LEU A 39 -6.40 14.09 5.35
CA LEU A 39 -6.37 14.88 4.12
C LEU A 39 -5.60 14.16 3.00
N MET A 40 -4.40 13.67 3.30
CA MET A 40 -3.56 12.98 2.32
C MET A 40 -4.19 11.67 1.86
N LYS A 41 -4.78 10.90 2.78
CA LYS A 41 -5.57 9.71 2.45
C LYS A 41 -6.67 10.07 1.45
N LYS A 42 -7.54 11.03 1.81
CA LYS A 42 -8.70 11.40 0.99
C LYS A 42 -8.30 11.88 -0.40
N GLU A 43 -7.28 12.73 -0.49
CA GLU A 43 -6.87 13.29 -1.76
C GLU A 43 -6.18 12.25 -2.66
N PHE A 44 -5.41 11.33 -2.07
CA PHE A 44 -4.83 10.21 -2.80
C PHE A 44 -5.91 9.27 -3.36
N GLU A 45 -6.88 8.86 -2.52
CA GLU A 45 -8.01 8.03 -2.97
C GLU A 45 -8.79 8.71 -4.09
N LYS A 46 -9.06 10.01 -3.96
CA LYS A 46 -9.78 10.79 -4.99
C LYS A 46 -9.04 10.84 -6.33
N ARG A 47 -7.71 11.03 -6.31
CA ARG A 47 -6.91 11.18 -7.54
C ARG A 47 -6.62 9.88 -8.26
N THR A 48 -6.54 8.78 -7.52
CA THR A 48 -6.02 7.50 -8.04
C THR A 48 -7.08 6.41 -8.13
N GLY A 49 -8.18 6.53 -7.38
CA GLY A 49 -9.16 5.46 -7.19
C GLY A 49 -8.67 4.30 -6.31
N ILE A 50 -7.43 4.34 -5.83
CA ILE A 50 -6.83 3.32 -4.94
C ILE A 50 -7.40 3.53 -3.54
N ARG A 51 -7.87 2.45 -2.89
CA ARG A 51 -8.38 2.51 -1.52
C ARG A 51 -7.23 2.49 -0.52
N VAL A 52 -7.31 3.33 0.51
CA VAL A 52 -6.23 3.50 1.49
C VAL A 52 -6.70 3.08 2.89
N ALA A 53 -6.04 2.06 3.46
CA ALA A 53 -6.10 1.75 4.88
C ALA A 53 -5.00 2.52 5.60
N MET A 54 -5.37 3.47 6.46
CA MET A 54 -4.42 4.33 7.16
C MET A 54 -4.42 4.02 8.66
N THR A 55 -3.24 3.94 9.27
CA THR A 55 -3.09 3.94 10.72
C THR A 55 -2.18 5.09 11.13
N ARG A 56 -2.55 5.82 12.18
CA ARG A 56 -1.73 6.90 12.73
C ARG A 56 -1.05 6.47 14.02
N ALA A 57 0.27 6.66 14.10
CA ALA A 57 1.07 6.49 15.31
C ALA A 57 2.27 7.43 15.27
N SER A 58 2.89 7.75 16.40
CA SER A 58 4.13 8.56 16.41
C SER A 58 5.25 7.88 15.61
N SER A 59 6.30 8.62 15.25
CA SER A 59 7.41 8.06 14.46
C SER A 59 8.08 6.87 15.18
N GLY A 60 8.28 6.97 16.50
CA GLY A 60 8.92 5.92 17.29
C GLY A 60 8.06 4.67 17.45
N GLU A 61 6.75 4.84 17.67
CA GLU A 61 5.79 3.73 17.69
C GLU A 61 5.71 3.04 16.32
N THR A 62 5.71 3.83 15.24
CA THR A 62 5.66 3.30 13.87
C THR A 62 6.92 2.51 13.54
N LEU A 63 8.11 3.01 13.91
CA LEU A 63 9.36 2.26 13.76
C LEU A 63 9.34 0.95 14.55
N THR A 64 8.83 0.99 15.79
CA THR A 64 8.70 -0.21 16.63
C THR A 64 7.79 -1.24 15.99
N LYS A 65 6.66 -0.80 15.43
CA LYS A 65 5.74 -1.65 14.66
C LYS A 65 6.42 -2.25 13.43
N ILE A 66 7.12 -1.44 12.62
CA ILE A 66 7.83 -1.92 11.42
C ILE A 66 8.87 -2.99 11.79
N ARG A 67 9.63 -2.79 12.87
CA ARG A 67 10.58 -3.81 13.38
C ARG A 67 9.88 -5.12 13.74
N ALA A 68 8.75 -5.04 14.44
CA ALA A 68 7.98 -6.20 14.84
C ALA A 68 7.38 -6.95 13.62
N GLU A 69 7.06 -6.22 12.55
CA GLU A 69 6.45 -6.77 11.33
C GLU A 69 7.49 -7.15 10.26
N LYS A 70 8.80 -7.02 10.51
CA LYS A 70 9.85 -7.17 9.48
C LYS A 70 9.78 -8.47 8.65
N SER A 71 9.39 -9.59 9.27
CA SER A 71 9.29 -10.89 8.60
C SER A 71 7.98 -11.07 7.83
N ASN A 72 7.00 -10.22 8.07
CA ASN A 72 5.70 -10.22 7.40
C ASN A 72 5.10 -8.81 7.37
N PRO A 73 5.68 -7.88 6.58
CA PRO A 73 5.29 -6.47 6.58
C PRO A 73 3.80 -6.29 6.31
N LYS A 74 3.13 -5.41 7.07
CA LYS A 74 1.70 -5.11 6.88
C LYS A 74 1.45 -3.73 6.26
N GLY A 75 2.44 -2.85 6.26
CA GLY A 75 2.38 -1.52 5.67
C GLY A 75 3.16 -1.44 4.38
N ASP A 76 2.67 -0.63 3.45
CA ASP A 76 3.31 -0.39 2.15
C ASP A 76 4.13 0.90 2.16
N VAL A 77 3.61 1.95 2.82
CA VAL A 77 4.23 3.29 2.88
C VAL A 77 4.16 3.85 4.29
N TRP A 78 5.25 4.46 4.73
CA TRP A 78 5.31 5.28 5.95
C TRP A 78 5.55 6.75 5.56
N TRP A 79 4.68 7.66 6.00
CA TRP A 79 4.79 9.10 5.68
C TRP A 79 4.56 10.00 6.90
N GLY A 80 5.27 11.14 6.91
CA GLY A 80 5.25 12.12 7.97
C GLY A 80 6.07 11.71 9.20
N GLY A 81 5.97 12.52 10.25
CA GLY A 81 6.77 12.35 11.47
C GLY A 81 8.15 12.99 11.38
N THR A 82 9.00 12.63 12.33
CA THR A 82 10.40 13.08 12.46
C THR A 82 11.32 12.27 11.56
N GLY A 83 12.42 12.86 11.09
CA GLY A 83 13.34 12.22 10.14
C GLY A 83 14.18 11.07 10.74
N ASP A 84 14.63 11.19 11.99
CA ASP A 84 15.59 10.22 12.58
C ASP A 84 15.06 8.77 12.56
N PRO A 85 13.78 8.49 12.88
CA PRO A 85 13.23 7.14 12.79
C PRO A 85 13.17 6.58 11.35
N HIS A 86 13.01 7.43 10.34
CA HIS A 86 13.08 7.01 8.93
C HIS A 86 14.51 6.65 8.53
N LEU A 87 15.50 7.43 8.97
CA LEU A 87 16.92 7.14 8.76
C LEU A 87 17.32 5.84 9.45
N GLN A 88 16.89 5.65 10.70
CA GLN A 88 17.14 4.43 11.44
C GLN A 88 16.49 3.20 10.78
N ALA A 89 15.25 3.32 10.27
CA ALA A 89 14.64 2.24 9.50
C ALA A 89 15.45 1.87 8.26
N ALA A 90 16.03 2.85 7.57
CA ALA A 90 16.87 2.62 6.40
C ALA A 90 18.18 1.91 6.78
N GLU A 91 18.84 2.34 7.85
CA GLU A 91 20.06 1.71 8.37
C GLU A 91 19.84 0.25 8.79
N GLU A 92 18.67 -0.04 9.37
CA GLU A 92 18.26 -1.40 9.76
C GLU A 92 17.74 -2.26 8.60
N GLY A 93 17.69 -1.74 7.37
CA GLY A 93 17.18 -2.46 6.20
C GLY A 93 15.66 -2.71 6.22
N LEU A 94 14.91 -1.87 6.94
CA LEU A 94 13.45 -1.97 7.11
C LEU A 94 12.66 -1.16 6.08
N SER A 95 13.34 -0.38 5.24
CA SER A 95 12.73 0.39 4.16
C SER A 95 13.40 0.08 2.82
N GLN A 96 12.67 0.32 1.73
CA GLN A 96 13.18 0.11 0.37
C GLN A 96 13.58 1.42 -0.28
N PRO A 97 14.75 1.50 -0.95
CA PRO A 97 15.16 2.68 -1.67
C PRO A 97 14.22 2.92 -2.86
N TYR A 98 13.68 4.12 -2.96
CA TYR A 98 12.84 4.53 -4.09
C TYR A 98 13.14 5.98 -4.49
N ASN A 99 13.54 6.18 -5.74
CA ASN A 99 13.74 7.50 -6.32
C ASN A 99 12.50 7.89 -7.13
N SER A 100 11.69 8.78 -6.58
CA SER A 100 10.55 9.33 -7.31
C SER A 100 11.01 10.10 -8.55
N PRO A 101 10.34 9.98 -9.71
CA PRO A 101 10.58 10.85 -10.86
C PRO A 101 10.39 12.35 -10.54
N LYS A 102 9.70 12.68 -9.43
CA LYS A 102 9.51 14.05 -8.94
C LYS A 102 10.62 14.54 -8.01
N PHE A 103 11.53 13.65 -7.60
CA PHE A 103 12.66 14.02 -6.75
C PHE A 103 13.69 14.77 -7.58
N LYS A 104 13.63 16.11 -7.54
CA LYS A 104 14.70 16.97 -8.08
C LYS A 104 15.72 17.18 -6.96
N ARG A 105 16.92 16.62 -7.14
CA ARG A 105 18.08 17.00 -6.32
C ARG A 105 18.54 18.37 -6.79
N THR A 106 17.90 19.44 -6.29
CA THR A 106 18.49 20.78 -6.37
C THR A 106 19.73 20.76 -5.51
N ALA A 107 20.89 20.86 -6.16
CA ALA A 107 22.18 21.10 -5.53
C ALA A 107 22.22 22.50 -4.92
#